data_AF-A0A662ED61-F1
#
_entry.id   AF-A0A662ED61-F1
#
_cell.length_a   1.000
_cell.length_b   1.000
_cell.length_c   1.000
_cell.angle_alpha   90.00
_cell.angle_beta   90.00
_cell.angle_gamma   90.00
#
_symmetry.space_group_name_H-M   'P 1'
#
loop_
_entity.id
_entity.type
_entity.pdbx_description
1 polymer ?
#
loop_
_entity_poly.entity_id
_entity_poly.type
_entity_poly.pdbx_seq_one_letter_code
_entity_poly.pdbx_strand_id
1 'polypeptide(L)'
;RYANITSAGDVLACNIMPVVAGNVLEKSFREIWENSPWFKKLRGITRADLETCSECEKYAYCGRCPAQALVEDGDLMGPSKDACAQAEAKEEAWKRGA
;
A
#
# COMPACT_ATOMS: atom_id res chain seq x y z
N ARG A 1 10.38 3.58 -1.92
CA ARG A 1 9.61 3.66 -0.65
C ARG A 1 9.80 5.07 -0.10
N TYR A 2 8.78 5.65 0.52
CA TYR A 2 8.82 7.00 1.08
C TYR A 2 8.07 7.01 2.42
N ALA A 3 8.14 8.13 3.14
CA ALA A 3 7.31 8.45 4.29
C ALA A 3 6.84 9.90 4.16
N ASN A 4 5.72 10.23 4.80
CA ASN A 4 5.25 11.59 4.99
C ASN A 4 5.44 11.98 6.45
N ILE A 5 5.75 13.25 6.70
CA ILE A 5 5.82 13.80 8.06
C ILE A 5 4.86 15.00 8.10
N THR A 6 3.89 14.98 9.02
CA THR A 6 2.95 16.10 9.19
C THR A 6 3.63 17.27 9.89
N SER A 7 3.00 18.45 9.87
CA SER A 7 3.46 19.60 10.66
C SER A 7 3.44 19.34 12.17
N ALA A 8 2.65 18.37 12.64
CA ALA A 8 2.62 17.92 14.03
C ALA A 8 3.75 16.91 14.35
N GLY A 9 4.55 16.52 13.36
CA GLY A 9 5.65 15.56 13.52
C GLY A 9 5.29 14.10 13.31
N ASP A 10 4.02 13.78 13.00
CA ASP A 10 3.59 12.40 12.79
C ASP A 10 4.17 11.84 11.50
N VAL A 11 4.74 10.63 11.57
CA VAL A 11 5.32 9.92 10.45
C VAL A 11 4.33 8.89 9.91
N LEU A 12 3.99 8.98 8.62
CA LEU A 12 3.03 8.09 7.95
C LEU A 12 3.64 7.41 6.72
N ALA A 13 3.10 6.26 6.33
CA ALA A 13 3.53 5.53 5.12
C ALA A 13 3.05 6.19 3.82
N CYS A 14 1.89 6.82 3.88
CA CYS A 14 1.19 7.44 2.75
C CYS A 14 0.26 8.52 3.32
N ASN A 15 -0.02 9.57 2.56
CA ASN A 15 -0.88 10.67 2.99
C ASN A 15 -2.35 10.25 3.18
N ILE A 16 -2.81 9.24 2.44
CA ILE A 16 -4.19 8.72 2.56
C ILE A 16 -4.32 7.52 3.50
N MET A 17 -3.22 7.04 4.09
CA MET A 17 -3.22 5.90 5.00
C MET A 17 -3.26 6.40 6.45
N PRO A 18 -4.38 6.28 7.18
CA PRO A 18 -4.59 6.93 8.46
C PRO A 18 -3.94 6.15 9.63
N VAL A 19 -2.68 5.75 9.47
CA VAL A 19 -1.94 5.00 10.49
C VAL A 19 -0.59 5.66 10.75
N VAL A 20 -0.42 6.19 11.95
CA VAL A 20 0.80 6.85 12.42
C VAL A 20 1.83 5.80 12.82
N ALA A 21 3.03 5.89 12.26
CA ALA A 21 4.15 4.99 12.53
C ALA A 21 4.99 5.41 13.75
N GLY A 22 4.89 6.68 14.15
CA GLY A 22 5.60 7.34 15.25
C GLY A 22 5.62 8.86 15.05
N ASN A 23 6.20 9.60 15.99
CA ASN A 23 6.32 11.06 15.91
C ASN A 23 7.79 11.52 16.07
N VAL A 24 8.27 12.38 15.16
CA VAL A 24 9.68 12.83 15.13
C VAL A 24 10.06 13.76 16.29
N LEU A 25 9.09 14.30 17.01
CA LEU A 25 9.31 15.08 18.22
C LEU A 25 9.63 14.19 19.43
N GLU A 26 9.31 12.90 19.35
CA GLU A 26 9.56 11.91 20.42
C GLU A 26 10.76 11.00 20.13
N LYS A 27 10.91 10.58 18.86
CA LYS A 27 11.93 9.62 18.42
C LYS A 27 12.59 10.09 17.13
N SER A 28 13.85 9.71 16.91
CA SER A 28 14.51 10.04 15.64
C SER A 28 13.76 9.41 14.46
N PHE A 29 13.72 10.12 13.33
CA PHE A 29 13.10 9.58 12.11
C PHE A 29 13.71 8.22 11.72
N ARG A 30 15.02 8.02 11.90
CA ARG A 30 15.69 6.75 11.65
C ARG A 30 15.13 5.63 12.51
N GLU A 31 14.95 5.85 13.81
CA GLU A 31 14.35 4.86 14.70
C GLU A 31 12.94 4.50 14.26
N ILE A 32 12.09 5.50 13.98
CA ILE A 32 10.73 5.26 13.50
C ILE A 32 10.76 4.49 12.18
N TRP A 33 11.56 4.94 11.23
CA TRP A 33 11.68 4.35 9.91
C TRP A 33 12.14 2.89 9.97
N GLU A 34 13.16 2.58 10.75
CA GLU A 34 13.74 1.24 10.80
C GLU A 34 12.95 0.30 11.72
N ASN A 35 12.43 0.82 12.84
CA ASN A 35 11.94 -0.01 13.94
C ASN A 35 10.44 0.04 14.20
N SER A 36 9.68 0.98 13.60
CA SER A 36 8.23 1.03 13.77
C SER A 36 7.59 -0.32 13.42
N PRO A 37 6.81 -0.94 14.32
CA PRO A 37 6.09 -2.18 14.05
C PRO A 37 5.17 -2.06 12.82
N TRP A 38 4.57 -0.88 12.64
CA TRP A 38 3.72 -0.59 11.50
C TRP A 38 4.49 -0.61 10.17
N PHE A 39 5.63 0.08 10.09
CA PHE A 39 6.45 0.03 8.89
C PHE A 39 7.05 -1.34 8.63
N LYS A 40 7.43 -2.09 9.66
CA LYS A 40 7.86 -3.48 9.52
C LYS A 40 6.74 -4.34 8.93
N LYS A 41 5.51 -4.24 9.46
CA LYS A 41 4.33 -4.93 8.93
C LYS A 41 4.10 -4.59 7.46
N LEU A 42 3.99 -3.31 7.12
CA LEU A 42 3.74 -2.85 5.75
C LEU A 42 4.80 -3.33 4.75
N ARG A 43 6.08 -3.29 5.13
CA ARG A 43 7.19 -3.72 4.25
C ARG A 43 7.29 -5.23 4.10
N GLY A 44 6.74 -5.97 5.06
CA GLY A 44 6.69 -7.42 5.07
C GLY A 44 5.54 -8.00 4.25
N ILE A 45 4.57 -7.19 3.82
CA ILE A 45 3.47 -7.65 2.98
C ILE A 45 4.01 -8.12 1.63
N THR A 46 3.74 -9.38 1.32
CA THR A 46 4.03 -10.03 0.05
C THR A 46 2.73 -10.33 -0.69
N ARG A 47 2.85 -10.73 -1.96
CA ARG A 47 1.70 -11.19 -2.76
C ARG A 47 1.00 -12.40 -2.12
N ALA A 48 1.76 -13.29 -1.47
CA ALA A 48 1.22 -14.50 -0.85
C ALA A 48 0.33 -14.18 0.36
N ASP A 49 0.50 -13.02 0.99
CA ASP A 49 -0.33 -12.57 2.11
C ASP A 49 -1.69 -12.00 1.65
N LEU A 50 -1.90 -11.81 0.34
CA LEU A 50 -3.10 -11.21 -0.20
C LEU A 50 -4.06 -12.31 -0.66
N GLU A 51 -5.00 -12.75 0.18
CA GLU A 51 -5.90 -13.89 -0.11
C GLU A 51 -6.46 -13.86 -1.54
N THR A 52 -7.18 -12.80 -1.91
CA THR A 52 -7.79 -12.65 -3.24
C THR A 52 -6.78 -12.35 -4.35
N CYS A 53 -5.73 -11.57 -4.06
CA CYS A 53 -4.79 -11.12 -5.10
C CYS A 53 -3.65 -12.11 -5.35
N SER A 54 -3.43 -13.07 -4.45
CA SER A 54 -2.35 -14.05 -4.51
C SER A 54 -2.41 -14.87 -5.80
N GLU A 55 -3.60 -15.30 -6.20
CA GLU A 55 -3.86 -16.13 -7.38
C GLU A 55 -4.44 -15.35 -8.57
N CYS A 56 -4.51 -14.01 -8.49
CA CYS A 56 -5.10 -13.20 -9.55
C CYS A 56 -4.27 -13.26 -10.85
N GLU A 57 -4.90 -13.66 -11.95
CA GLU A 57 -4.27 -13.76 -13.29
C GLU A 57 -3.84 -12.39 -13.84
N LYS A 58 -4.60 -11.33 -13.48
CA LYS A 58 -4.34 -9.96 -13.93
C LYS A 58 -3.25 -9.26 -13.12
N TYR A 59 -2.60 -9.94 -12.17
CA TYR A 59 -1.63 -9.33 -11.26
C TYR A 59 -0.46 -8.65 -11.99
N ALA A 60 -0.06 -9.17 -13.16
CA ALA A 60 0.99 -8.57 -14.00
C ALA A 60 0.64 -7.15 -14.49
N TYR A 61 -0.64 -6.82 -14.59
CA TYR A 61 -1.15 -5.50 -15.00
C TYR A 61 -1.58 -4.63 -13.80
N CYS A 62 -1.52 -5.18 -12.59
CA CYS A 62 -2.06 -4.59 -11.38
C CYS A 62 -1.02 -3.70 -10.66
N GLY A 63 -1.42 -2.46 -10.35
CA GLY A 63 -0.61 -1.50 -9.58
C GLY A 63 -1.05 -1.36 -8.13
N ARG A 64 -1.58 -2.44 -7.52
CA ARG A 64 -2.29 -2.43 -6.24
C ARG A 64 -1.68 -1.46 -5.21
N CYS A 65 -2.50 -0.52 -4.73
CA CYS A 65 -2.15 0.40 -3.66
C CYS A 65 -2.75 -0.09 -2.32
N PRO A 66 -1.93 -0.45 -1.31
CA PRO A 66 -2.44 -0.87 0.00
C PRO A 66 -3.26 0.22 0.71
N ALA A 67 -2.87 1.49 0.51
CA ALA A 67 -3.58 2.62 1.09
C ALA A 67 -4.98 2.77 0.50
N GLN A 68 -5.10 2.57 -0.82
CA GLN A 68 -6.39 2.63 -1.52
C GLN A 68 -7.31 1.49 -1.06
N ALA A 69 -6.82 0.25 -0.97
CA ALA A 69 -7.60 -0.88 -0.48
C ALA A 69 -8.15 -0.63 0.95
N LEU A 70 -7.31 -0.08 1.83
CA LEU A 70 -7.71 0.30 3.18
C LEU A 70 -8.78 1.40 3.19
N VAL A 71 -8.68 2.40 2.31
CA VAL A 71 -9.68 3.49 2.22
C VAL A 71 -10.99 3.04 1.58
N GLU A 72 -10.93 2.16 0.58
CA GLU A 72 -12.11 1.68 -0.15
C GLU A 72 -12.97 0.72 0.68
N ASP A 73 -12.33 -0.25 1.35
CA ASP A 73 -13.04 -1.37 1.97
C ASP A 73 -12.61 -1.65 3.42
N GLY A 74 -11.70 -0.84 3.98
CA GLY A 74 -11.21 -1.03 5.36
C GLY A 74 -10.20 -2.16 5.52
N ASP A 75 -9.82 -2.83 4.41
CA ASP A 75 -8.88 -3.95 4.42
C ASP A 75 -7.57 -3.61 3.69
N LEU A 76 -6.50 -3.50 4.46
CA LEU A 76 -5.14 -3.28 3.96
C LEU A 76 -4.63 -4.43 3.08
N MET A 77 -5.11 -5.65 3.28
CA MET A 77 -4.70 -6.85 2.53
C MET A 77 -5.67 -7.18 1.38
N GLY A 78 -6.83 -6.54 1.38
CA GLY A 78 -7.87 -6.73 0.38
C GLY A 78 -7.51 -6.19 -1.01
N PRO A 79 -8.34 -6.50 -2.03
CA PRO A 79 -8.23 -5.87 -3.34
C PRO A 79 -8.50 -4.37 -3.25
N SER A 80 -7.97 -3.60 -4.21
CA SER A 80 -8.47 -2.25 -4.47
C SER A 80 -9.33 -2.29 -5.73
N LYS A 81 -10.56 -1.80 -5.64
CA LYS A 81 -11.53 -1.78 -6.74
C LYS A 81 -11.00 -0.98 -7.92
N ASP A 82 -10.44 0.20 -7.64
CA ASP A 82 -9.79 1.02 -8.66
C ASP A 82 -8.61 0.28 -9.33
N ALA A 83 -7.73 -0.33 -8.54
CA ALA A 83 -6.61 -1.09 -9.08
C ALA A 83 -7.05 -2.30 -9.93
N CYS A 84 -8.14 -2.98 -9.53
CA CYS A 84 -8.73 -4.09 -10.29
C CYS A 84 -9.28 -3.60 -11.64
N ALA A 85 -10.06 -2.52 -11.66
CA ALA A 85 -10.59 -1.94 -12.89
C ALA A 85 -9.47 -1.47 -13.84
N GLN A 86 -8.42 -0.85 -13.30
CA GLN A 86 -7.25 -0.46 -14.08
C GLN A 86 -6.48 -1.65 -14.64
N ALA A 87 -6.34 -2.74 -13.88
CA ALA A 87 -5.68 -3.95 -14.35
C ALA A 87 -6.43 -4.57 -15.52
N GLU A 88 -7.76 -4.61 -15.48
CA GLU A 88 -8.62 -5.07 -16.58
C GLU A 88 -8.45 -4.22 -17.83
N ALA A 89 -8.55 -2.90 -17.70
CA ALA A 89 -8.38 -2.00 -18.83
C ALA A 89 -6.98 -2.11 -19.46
N LYS A 90 -5.93 -2.28 -18.64
CA LYS A 90 -4.55 -2.47 -19.11
C LYS A 90 -4.35 -3.80 -19.81
N GLU A 91 -4.92 -4.88 -19.28
CA GLU A 91 -4.87 -6.20 -19.90
C GLU A 91 -5.56 -6.18 -21.28
N GLU A 92 -6.75 -5.58 -21.38
CA GLU A 92 -7.45 -5.43 -22.65
C GLU A 92 -6.65 -4.61 -23.67
N ALA A 93 -6.11 -3.46 -23.25
CA ALA A 93 -5.29 -2.62 -24.11
C ALA A 93 -4.04 -3.36 -24.61
N TRP A 94 -3.39 -4.14 -23.74
CA TRP A 94 -2.26 -5.00 -24.11
C TRP A 94 -2.66 -6.04 -25.16
N LYS A 95 -3.75 -6.77 -24.94
CA LYS A 95 -4.24 -7.81 -25.87
C LYS A 95 -4.65 -7.25 -27.24
N ARG A 96 -5.12 -5.99 -27.30
CA ARG A 96 -5.48 -5.34 -28.56
C ARG A 96 -4.26 -4.85 -29.36
N GLY A 97 -3.12 -4.67 -28.70
CA GLY A 97 -1.86 -4.22 -29.33
C GLY A 97 -0.80 -5.31 -29.50
N ALA A 98 -1.05 -6.52 -29.01
CA ALA A 98 -0.18 -7.69 -29.11
C ALA A 98 -0.51 -8.59 -30.31
#